data_AF-A0A1S4KNT9-F1
#
_entry.id   AF-A0A1S4KNT9-F1
#
_cell.length_a   1.000
_cell.length_b   1.000
_cell.length_c   1.000
_cell.angle_alpha   90.00
_cell.angle_beta   90.00
_cell.angle_gamma   90.00
#
_symmetry.space_group_name_H-M   'P 1'
#
loop_
_entity.id
_entity.type
_entity.pdbx_description
1 polymer ?
#
loop_
_entity_poly.entity_id
_entity_poly.type
_entity_poly.pdbx_seq_one_letter_code
_entity_poly.pdbx_strand_id
1 'polypeptide(L)'
;ISVLSVNLWCLCCSFQGLTLTLVLAVLSSAVGSAFHHGYHLGVVNSPQQVLEDFINSTFTERFGEPASEATVTLVFSVFVAVFCVGGMMGGLLTACVADRFGRRGGLLLNSGLVFAAALLMTLSKGAASYELLVLGRLIAGINAGM
;
A
#
# COMPACT_ATOMS: atom_id res chain seq x y z
N ILE A 1 -33.08 -25.96 13.57
CA ILE A 1 -32.55 -25.81 14.96
C ILE A 1 -31.05 -26.10 15.08
N SER A 2 -30.42 -26.84 14.16
CA SER A 2 -29.01 -27.25 14.29
C SER A 2 -27.94 -26.29 13.75
N VAL A 3 -28.30 -25.21 13.04
CA VAL A 3 -27.32 -24.28 12.42
C VAL A 3 -27.06 -23.03 13.27
N LEU A 4 -28.00 -22.63 14.15
CA LEU A 4 -27.79 -21.51 15.07
C LEU A 4 -26.95 -21.88 16.30
N SER A 5 -26.92 -23.15 16.72
CA SER A 5 -26.10 -23.55 17.87
C SER A 5 -24.60 -23.49 17.57
N VAL A 6 -24.14 -23.84 16.38
CA VAL A 6 -22.68 -23.83 16.09
C VAL A 6 -22.11 -22.41 16.10
N ASN A 7 -22.86 -21.42 15.59
CA ASN A 7 -22.43 -20.01 15.61
C ASN A 7 -22.50 -19.38 17.01
N LEU A 8 -23.45 -19.80 17.84
CA LEU A 8 -23.60 -19.25 19.19
C LEU A 8 -22.55 -19.79 20.17
N TRP A 9 -22.13 -21.05 20.02
CA TRP A 9 -21.02 -21.61 20.81
C TRP A 9 -19.65 -21.05 20.40
N CYS A 10 -19.43 -20.72 19.12
CA CYS A 10 -18.21 -20.01 18.69
C CYS A 10 -18.17 -18.54 19.16
N LEU A 11 -19.29 -17.82 19.17
CA LEU A 11 -19.32 -16.44 19.70
C LEU A 11 -19.22 -16.40 21.23
N CYS A 12 -19.87 -17.31 21.95
CA CYS A 12 -19.88 -17.31 23.42
C CYS A 12 -18.50 -17.73 23.99
N CYS A 13 -17.75 -18.60 23.29
CA CYS A 13 -16.41 -19.00 23.72
C CYS A 13 -15.34 -17.90 23.50
N SER A 14 -15.66 -16.82 22.76
CA SER A 14 -14.70 -15.74 22.49
C SER A 14 -14.65 -14.66 23.60
N PHE A 15 -15.62 -14.59 24.51
CA PHE A 15 -15.74 -13.49 25.48
C PHE A 15 -15.31 -13.83 26.91
N GLN A 16 -14.90 -15.08 27.20
CA GLN A 16 -14.58 -15.55 28.55
C GLN A 16 -13.07 -15.59 28.91
N GLY A 17 -12.19 -15.04 28.06
CA GLY A 17 -10.74 -15.20 28.21
C GLY A 17 -9.87 -14.05 27.70
N LEU A 18 -10.27 -12.79 27.92
CA LEU A 18 -9.45 -11.63 27.53
C LEU A 18 -8.25 -11.48 28.48
N THR A 19 -7.16 -12.20 28.22
CA THR A 19 -5.90 -12.07 28.98
C THR A 19 -5.19 -10.76 28.60
N LEU A 20 -4.59 -10.05 29.56
CA LEU A 20 -3.79 -8.83 29.33
C LEU A 20 -2.77 -8.99 28.18
N THR A 21 -2.21 -10.20 28.04
CA THR A 21 -1.28 -10.58 26.97
C THR A 21 -1.89 -10.51 25.57
N LEU A 22 -3.17 -10.88 25.39
CA LEU A 22 -3.88 -10.78 24.11
C LEU A 22 -4.13 -9.33 23.74
N VAL A 23 -4.54 -8.51 24.71
CA VAL A 23 -4.73 -7.07 24.50
C VAL A 23 -3.41 -6.40 24.12
N LEU A 24 -2.33 -6.70 24.84
CA LEU A 24 -0.99 -6.20 24.51
C LEU A 24 -0.48 -6.71 23.16
N ALA A 25 -0.77 -7.96 22.78
CA ALA A 25 -0.41 -8.51 21.47
C ALA A 25 -1.15 -7.80 20.32
N VAL A 26 -2.46 -7.55 20.48
CA VAL A 26 -3.24 -6.81 19.48
C VAL A 26 -2.78 -5.36 19.38
N LEU A 27 -2.61 -4.68 20.52
CA LEU A 27 -2.12 -3.29 20.55
C LEU A 27 -0.71 -3.16 19.96
N SER A 28 0.23 -4.03 20.33
CA SER A 28 1.58 -4.01 19.75
C SER A 28 1.59 -4.32 18.26
N SER A 29 0.74 -5.23 17.78
CA SER A 29 0.61 -5.50 16.34
C SER A 29 0.00 -4.33 15.56
N ALA A 30 -1.01 -3.67 16.13
CA ALA A 30 -1.68 -2.53 15.52
C ALA A 30 -0.76 -1.30 15.46
N VAL A 31 -0.03 -1.02 16.54
CA VAL A 31 0.94 0.08 16.60
C VAL A 31 2.18 -0.22 15.75
N GLY A 32 2.67 -1.46 15.76
CA GLY A 32 3.89 -1.84 15.05
C GLY A 32 3.75 -1.88 13.53
N SER A 33 2.58 -2.26 13.01
CA SER A 33 2.36 -2.41 11.56
C SER A 33 1.47 -1.32 10.97
N ALA A 34 0.22 -1.22 11.41
CA ALA A 34 -0.78 -0.33 10.81
C ALA A 34 -0.46 1.15 11.07
N PHE A 35 -0.08 1.50 12.30
CA PHE A 35 0.30 2.89 12.62
C PHE A 35 1.62 3.28 11.93
N HIS A 36 2.62 2.41 11.94
CA HIS A 36 3.90 2.65 11.26
C HIS A 36 3.69 2.88 9.76
N HIS A 37 2.93 2.01 9.10
CA HIS A 37 2.62 2.14 7.68
C HIS A 37 1.79 3.39 7.39
N GLY A 38 0.78 3.69 8.20
CA GLY A 38 -0.04 4.89 8.08
C GLY A 38 0.73 6.19 8.28
N TYR A 39 1.65 6.25 9.26
CA TYR A 39 2.52 7.40 9.48
C TYR A 39 3.49 7.61 8.31
N HIS A 40 4.12 6.54 7.84
CA HIS A 40 5.00 6.60 6.67
C HIS A 40 4.26 6.99 5.40
N LEU A 41 2.97 6.67 5.25
CA LEU A 41 2.13 7.12 4.13
C LEU A 41 1.64 8.58 4.28
N GLY A 42 1.31 9.01 5.51
CA GLY A 42 0.81 10.36 5.79
C GLY A 42 1.88 11.43 5.65
N VAL A 43 3.13 11.13 6.03
CA VAL A 43 4.29 12.01 5.78
C VAL A 43 4.58 12.15 4.28
N VAL A 44 4.18 11.19 3.43
CA VAL A 44 4.31 11.30 1.96
C VAL A 44 3.30 12.26 1.34
N ASN A 45 2.41 12.90 2.10
CA ASN A 45 1.65 14.04 1.59
C ASN A 45 2.50 15.33 1.53
N SER A 46 3.57 15.42 2.32
CA SER A 46 4.53 16.53 2.28
C SER A 46 5.34 16.64 0.97
N PRO A 47 5.77 15.55 0.30
CA PRO A 47 6.40 15.62 -1.03
C PRO A 47 5.42 15.85 -2.18
N GLN A 48 4.20 16.36 -1.93
CA GLN A 48 3.30 16.80 -3.01
C GLN A 48 4.03 17.78 -3.94
N GLN A 49 4.62 18.84 -3.39
CA GLN A 49 5.36 19.84 -4.18
C GLN A 49 6.52 19.22 -4.97
N VAL A 50 7.25 18.28 -4.36
CA VAL A 50 8.38 17.59 -5.03
C VAL A 50 7.90 16.74 -6.21
N LEU A 51 6.72 16.13 -6.11
CA LEU A 51 6.15 15.35 -7.18
C LEU A 51 5.59 16.25 -8.29
N GLU A 52 4.95 17.36 -7.93
CA GLU A 52 4.46 18.37 -8.87
C GLU A 52 5.61 19.01 -9.66
N ASP A 53 6.71 19.37 -8.99
CA ASP A 53 7.93 19.88 -9.61
C ASP A 53 8.57 18.86 -10.55
N PHE A 54 8.59 17.58 -10.17
CA PHE A 54 9.10 16.50 -11.03
C PHE A 54 8.24 16.29 -12.28
N ILE A 55 6.91 16.32 -12.14
CA ILE A 55 5.98 16.21 -13.27
C ILE A 55 6.16 17.41 -14.21
N ASN A 56 6.24 18.62 -13.68
CA ASN A 56 6.41 19.83 -14.47
C ASN A 56 7.76 19.84 -15.21
N SER A 57 8.84 19.45 -14.52
CA SER A 57 10.18 19.32 -15.13
C SER A 57 10.19 18.30 -16.28
N THR A 58 9.59 17.13 -16.04
CA THR A 58 9.48 16.05 -17.05
C THR A 58 8.62 16.46 -18.25
N PHE A 59 7.53 17.19 -18.01
CA PHE A 59 6.63 17.65 -19.06
C PHE A 59 7.28 18.74 -19.92
N THR A 60 7.97 19.68 -19.28
CA THR A 60 8.75 20.74 -19.96
C THR A 60 9.84 20.14 -20.84
N GLU A 61 10.54 19.10 -20.37
CA GLU A 61 11.57 18.40 -21.15
C GLU A 61 11.01 17.70 -22.39
N ARG A 62 9.77 17.19 -22.34
CA ARG A 62 9.13 16.48 -23.46
C ARG A 62 8.42 17.40 -24.46
N PHE A 63 7.76 18.44 -23.99
CA PHE A 63 6.87 19.28 -24.81
C PHE A 63 7.37 20.72 -25.00
N GLY A 64 8.43 21.13 -24.29
CA GLY A 64 9.01 22.47 -24.40
C GLY A 64 8.21 23.56 -23.69
N GLU A 65 7.06 23.23 -23.09
CA GLU A 65 6.20 24.15 -22.33
C GLU A 65 5.89 23.60 -20.95
N PRO A 66 5.73 24.47 -19.93
CA PRO A 66 5.36 24.05 -18.59
C PRO A 66 3.95 23.45 -18.58
N ALA A 67 3.75 22.42 -17.76
CA ALA A 67 2.43 21.80 -17.61
C ALA A 67 1.45 22.76 -16.93
N SER A 68 0.18 22.72 -17.34
CA SER A 68 -0.90 23.43 -16.63
C SER A 68 -1.05 22.87 -15.21
N GLU A 69 -1.27 23.74 -14.23
CA GLU A 69 -1.48 23.40 -12.81
C GLU A 69 -2.61 22.37 -12.62
N ALA A 70 -3.66 22.46 -13.44
CA ALA A 70 -4.76 21.50 -13.46
C ALA A 70 -4.31 20.09 -13.88
N THR A 71 -3.44 20.00 -14.90
CA THR A 71 -2.90 18.72 -15.39
C THR A 71 -2.00 18.07 -14.34
N VAL A 72 -1.13 18.86 -13.71
CA VAL A 72 -0.24 18.39 -12.63
C VAL A 72 -1.04 17.83 -11.46
N THR A 73 -2.07 18.56 -11.02
CA THR A 73 -2.97 18.14 -9.94
C THR A 73 -3.74 16.86 -10.28
N LEU A 74 -4.18 16.70 -11.53
CA LEU A 74 -4.85 15.48 -11.99
C LEU A 74 -3.89 14.27 -11.96
N VAL A 75 -2.66 14.42 -12.43
CA VAL A 75 -1.66 13.35 -12.40
C VAL A 75 -1.33 12.96 -10.96
N PHE A 76 -1.18 13.94 -10.06
CA PHE A 76 -1.00 13.68 -8.63
C PHE A 76 -2.19 12.93 -8.01
N SER A 77 -3.42 13.31 -8.37
CA SER A 77 -4.63 12.63 -7.89
C SER A 77 -4.69 11.18 -8.36
N VAL A 78 -4.35 10.91 -9.63
CA VAL A 78 -4.25 9.55 -10.17
C VAL A 78 -3.16 8.76 -9.44
N PHE A 79 -2.00 9.38 -9.18
CA PHE A 79 -0.89 8.76 -8.47
C PHE A 79 -1.29 8.27 -7.06
N VAL A 80 -2.03 9.09 -6.30
CA VAL A 80 -2.53 8.71 -4.98
C VAL A 80 -3.66 7.67 -5.08
N ALA A 81 -4.58 7.81 -6.04
CA ALA A 81 -5.71 6.90 -6.20
C ALA A 81 -5.27 5.47 -6.57
N VAL A 82 -4.26 5.32 -7.43
CA VAL A 82 -3.73 4.03 -7.87
C VAL A 82 -3.12 3.23 -6.71
N PHE A 83 -2.60 3.90 -5.67
CA PHE A 83 -2.14 3.22 -4.45
C PHE A 83 -3.28 2.47 -3.75
N CYS A 84 -4.45 3.10 -3.62
CA CYS A 84 -5.63 2.46 -3.01
C CYS A 84 -6.12 1.27 -3.85
N VAL A 85 -6.11 1.40 -5.18
CA VAL A 85 -6.45 0.28 -6.09
C VAL A 85 -5.47 -0.88 -5.91
N GLY A 86 -4.17 -0.58 -5.84
CA GLY A 86 -3.13 -1.57 -5.56
C GLY A 86 -3.33 -2.25 -4.20
N GLY A 87 -3.69 -1.51 -3.16
CA GLY A 87 -3.99 -2.05 -1.83
C GLY A 87 -5.17 -3.01 -1.81
N MET A 88 -6.26 -2.68 -2.53
CA MET A 88 -7.40 -3.59 -2.69
C MET A 88 -6.99 -4.89 -3.39
N MET A 89 -6.21 -4.79 -4.48
CA MET A 89 -5.68 -5.96 -5.18
C MET A 89 -4.74 -6.78 -4.30
N GLY A 90 -3.85 -6.12 -3.56
CA GLY A 90 -2.91 -6.73 -2.62
C GLY A 90 -3.63 -7.56 -1.58
N GLY A 91 -4.65 -6.99 -0.91
CA GLY A 91 -5.44 -7.70 0.10
C GLY A 91 -6.16 -8.94 -0.42
N LEU A 92 -6.69 -8.89 -1.65
CA LEU A 92 -7.27 -10.06 -2.30
C LEU A 92 -6.21 -11.12 -2.62
N LEU A 93 -5.02 -10.70 -3.09
CA LEU A 93 -3.90 -11.58 -3.37
C LEU A 93 -3.36 -12.23 -2.09
N THR A 94 -3.36 -11.54 -0.95
CA THR A 94 -2.90 -12.08 0.34
C THR A 94 -3.64 -13.35 0.71
N ALA A 95 -4.97 -13.35 0.56
CA ALA A 95 -5.80 -14.52 0.85
C ALA A 95 -5.41 -15.70 -0.06
N CYS A 96 -5.31 -15.46 -1.38
CA CYS A 96 -4.92 -16.51 -2.33
C CYS A 96 -3.47 -17.01 -2.13
N VAL A 97 -2.54 -16.11 -1.80
CA VAL A 97 -1.12 -16.45 -1.58
C VAL A 97 -0.95 -17.19 -0.25
N ALA A 98 -1.69 -16.82 0.79
CA ALA A 98 -1.70 -17.52 2.07
C ALA A 98 -2.16 -18.98 1.90
N ASP A 99 -3.19 -19.21 1.08
CA ASP A 99 -3.73 -20.55 0.82
C ASP A 99 -2.78 -21.43 -0.02
N ARG A 100 -2.00 -20.84 -0.94
CA ARG A 100 -1.15 -21.60 -1.88
C ARG A 100 0.32 -21.73 -1.47
N PHE A 101 0.92 -20.66 -0.97
CA PHE A 101 2.36 -20.55 -0.70
C PHE A 101 2.69 -20.53 0.80
N GLY A 102 1.68 -20.43 1.66
CA GLY A 102 1.84 -20.36 3.11
C GLY A 102 2.55 -19.08 3.59
N ARG A 103 2.66 -18.97 4.92
CA ARG A 103 3.09 -17.74 5.62
C ARG A 103 4.54 -17.34 5.39
N ARG A 104 5.42 -18.28 4.99
CA ARG A 104 6.82 -17.98 4.62
C ARG A 104 6.95 -17.49 3.18
N GLY A 105 6.15 -18.02 2.25
CA GLY A 105 6.18 -17.62 0.84
C GLY A 105 5.65 -16.20 0.63
N GLY A 106 4.58 -15.82 1.34
CA GLY A 106 4.06 -14.45 1.33
C GLY A 106 5.09 -13.42 1.79
N LEU A 107 5.89 -13.73 2.82
CA LEU A 107 6.91 -12.83 3.35
C LEU A 107 8.05 -12.57 2.34
N LEU A 108 8.45 -13.60 1.59
CA LEU A 108 9.47 -13.49 0.54
C LEU A 108 8.95 -12.70 -0.67
N LEU A 109 7.70 -12.94 -1.08
CA LEU A 109 7.06 -12.18 -2.16
C LEU A 109 6.92 -10.69 -1.79
N ASN A 110 6.49 -10.39 -0.57
CA ASN A 110 6.40 -9.02 -0.08
C ASN A 110 7.76 -8.32 -0.12
N SER A 111 8.82 -9.00 0.36
CA SER A 111 10.18 -8.45 0.30
C SER A 111 10.62 -8.17 -1.15
N GLY A 112 10.34 -9.09 -2.09
CA GLY A 112 10.65 -8.88 -3.51
C GLY A 112 9.90 -7.70 -4.15
N LEU A 113 8.61 -7.56 -3.83
CA LEU A 113 7.77 -6.47 -4.35
C LEU A 113 8.22 -5.10 -3.85
N VAL A 114 8.64 -4.98 -2.59
CA VAL A 114 9.15 -3.71 -2.05
C VAL A 114 10.44 -3.27 -2.75
N PHE A 115 11.35 -4.22 -3.04
CA PHE A 115 12.57 -3.94 -3.78
C PHE A 115 12.28 -3.53 -5.23
N ALA A 116 11.34 -4.22 -5.90
CA ALA A 116 10.93 -3.87 -7.25
C ALA A 116 10.28 -2.47 -7.31
N ALA A 117 9.40 -2.14 -6.36
CA ALA A 117 8.77 -0.83 -6.28
C ALA A 117 9.80 0.29 -6.05
N ALA A 118 10.73 0.09 -5.11
CA ALA A 118 11.78 1.05 -4.81
C ALA A 118 12.71 1.27 -6.01
N LEU A 119 13.09 0.19 -6.72
CA LEU A 119 13.92 0.27 -7.91
C LEU A 119 13.22 1.06 -9.02
N LEU A 120 11.94 0.76 -9.30
CA LEU A 120 11.17 1.45 -10.33
C LEU A 120 10.98 2.93 -10.01
N MET A 121 10.68 3.29 -8.76
CA MET A 121 10.58 4.68 -8.32
C MET A 121 11.92 5.42 -8.35
N THR A 122 13.04 4.73 -8.12
CA THR A 122 14.37 5.37 -8.17
C THR A 122 14.80 5.58 -9.62
N LEU A 123 14.54 4.61 -10.49
CA LEU A 123 14.83 4.70 -11.91
C LEU A 123 13.94 5.70 -12.66
N SER A 124 12.74 6.00 -12.16
CA SER A 124 11.83 6.96 -12.79
C SER A 124 12.43 8.36 -12.89
N LYS A 125 13.26 8.78 -11.91
CA LYS A 125 13.99 10.04 -11.97
C LYS A 125 15.05 10.05 -13.08
N GLY A 126 15.75 8.93 -13.27
CA GLY A 126 16.76 8.80 -14.33
C GLY A 126 16.16 8.67 -15.74
N ALA A 127 14.94 8.15 -15.85
CA ALA A 127 14.24 7.95 -17.12
C ALA A 127 13.29 9.10 -17.52
N ALA A 128 13.24 10.21 -16.75
CA ALA A 128 12.35 11.36 -16.98
C ALA A 128 10.93 10.93 -17.39
N SER A 129 10.32 10.06 -16.58
CA SER A 129 9.06 9.41 -16.92
C SER A 129 8.15 9.27 -15.70
N TYR A 130 7.05 10.02 -15.68
CA TYR A 130 6.06 9.97 -14.60
C TYR A 130 5.24 8.66 -14.59
N GLU A 131 5.15 7.94 -15.71
CA GLU A 131 4.44 6.65 -15.82
C GLU A 131 5.06 5.55 -14.93
N LEU A 132 6.40 5.48 -14.90
CA LEU A 132 7.15 4.58 -14.02
C LEU A 132 6.91 4.88 -12.55
N LEU A 133 6.68 6.15 -12.21
CA LEU A 133 6.37 6.62 -10.87
C LEU A 133 4.98 6.12 -10.44
N VAL A 134 3.98 6.21 -11.32
CA VAL A 134 2.63 5.66 -11.11
C VAL A 134 2.65 4.13 -10.98
N LEU A 135 3.40 3.42 -11.83
CA LEU A 135 3.58 1.97 -11.73
C LEU A 135 4.25 1.55 -10.42
N GLY A 136 5.28 2.28 -9.99
CA GLY A 136 5.92 2.07 -8.69
C GLY A 136 4.92 2.19 -7.54
N ARG A 137 4.00 3.16 -7.59
CA ARG A 137 2.93 3.31 -6.58
C ARG A 137 1.93 2.18 -6.58
N LEU A 138 1.57 1.65 -7.74
CA LEU A 138 0.69 0.48 -7.84
C LEU A 138 1.31 -0.72 -7.12
N ILE A 139 2.60 -0.99 -7.38
CA ILE A 139 3.33 -2.11 -6.76
C ILE A 139 3.49 -1.89 -5.26
N ALA A 140 3.82 -0.67 -4.84
CA ALA A 140 3.87 -0.31 -3.42
C ALA A 140 2.51 -0.48 -2.73
N GLY A 141 1.41 -0.18 -3.44
CA GLY A 141 0.04 -0.43 -2.97
C GLY A 141 -0.26 -1.92 -2.80
N ILE A 142 0.12 -2.75 -3.77
CA ILE A 142 -0.02 -4.21 -3.67
C ILE A 142 0.77 -4.74 -2.47
N ASN A 143 2.01 -4.28 -2.28
CA ASN A 143 2.85 -4.62 -1.14
C ASN A 143 2.25 -4.19 0.20
N ALA A 144 1.53 -3.06 0.24
CA ALA A 144 0.84 -2.58 1.44
C ALA A 144 -0.39 -3.42 1.80
N GLY A 145 -1.06 -4.00 0.80
CA GLY A 145 -2.20 -4.90 1.00
C GLY A 145 -1.81 -6.35 1.31
N MET A 146 -0.55 -6.73 1.03
CA MET A 146 0.00 -8.08 1.21
C MET A 146 0.43 -8.44 2.64
#